data_AF-A0A936G5B9-F1
#
_entry.id   AF-A0A936G5B9-F1
#
_cell.length_a   1.000
_cell.length_b   1.000
_cell.length_c   1.000
_cell.angle_alpha   90.00
_cell.angle_beta   90.00
_cell.angle_gamma   90.00
#
_symmetry.space_group_name_H-M   'P 1'
#
loop_
_entity.id
_entity.type
_entity.pdbx_description
1 polymer ?
#
loop_
_entity_poly.entity_id
_entity_poly.type
_entity_poly.pdbx_seq_one_letter_code
_entity_poly.pdbx_strand_id
1 'polypeptide(L)'
;MAETYYCHPCNLSITLPDELDNGVPAEAVRLSRINRNIDAMFVLRMTFGVRLDDAKFIAKHISKPKFRCANCGKNLLEDGITYCPHCSGLNFNW
;
A
#
# COMPACT_ATOMS: atom_id res chain seq x y z
N MET A 1 4.85 -11.81 13.73
CA MET A 1 3.73 -12.61 13.18
C MET A 1 3.13 -11.72 12.12
N ALA A 2 3.21 -12.12 10.86
CA ALA A 2 2.74 -11.30 9.75
C ALA A 2 1.24 -10.99 9.86
N GLU A 3 0.88 -9.71 9.92
CA GLU A 3 -0.51 -9.28 9.98
C GLU A 3 -1.17 -9.43 8.60
N THR A 4 -2.47 -9.76 8.60
CA THR A 4 -3.27 -9.86 7.37
C THR A 4 -4.27 -8.70 7.33
N TYR A 5 -4.20 -7.93 6.25
CA TYR A 5 -5.00 -6.73 6.03
C TYR A 5 -6.06 -6.98 4.97
N TYR A 6 -7.27 -6.42 5.16
CA TYR A 6 -8.40 -6.65 4.26
C TYR A 6 -8.95 -5.35 3.69
N CYS A 7 -8.97 -5.21 2.36
CA CYS A 7 -9.53 -4.04 1.70
C CYS A 7 -10.98 -4.28 1.29
N HIS A 8 -11.94 -3.63 1.99
CA HIS A 8 -13.37 -3.73 1.71
C HIS A 8 -13.76 -3.38 0.26
N PRO A 9 -13.33 -2.24 -0.31
CA PRO A 9 -13.64 -1.89 -1.70
C PRO A 9 -13.14 -2.91 -2.74
N CYS A 10 -12.03 -3.58 -2.46
CA CYS A 10 -11.45 -4.57 -3.37
C CYS A 10 -11.99 -5.98 -3.14
N ASN A 11 -12.57 -6.27 -1.97
CA ASN A 11 -12.90 -7.61 -1.50
C ASN A 11 -11.69 -8.58 -1.58
N LEU A 12 -10.52 -8.08 -1.17
CA LEU A 12 -9.24 -8.78 -1.22
C LEU A 12 -8.47 -8.57 0.09
N SER A 13 -7.72 -9.60 0.49
CA SER A 13 -6.79 -9.55 1.62
C SER A 13 -5.34 -9.66 1.17
N ILE A 14 -4.43 -9.13 1.97
CA ILE A 14 -2.98 -9.29 1.79
C ILE A 14 -2.33 -9.61 3.14
N THR A 15 -1.33 -10.49 3.12
CA THR A 15 -0.42 -10.70 4.24
C THR A 15 0.93 -10.10 3.84
N LEU A 16 1.42 -9.12 4.60
CA LEU A 16 2.70 -8.48 4.28
C LEU A 16 3.86 -9.32 4.82
N PRO A 17 5.02 -9.35 4.14
CA PRO A 17 6.28 -9.75 4.75
C PRO A 17 6.60 -8.87 5.96
N ASP A 18 7.25 -9.43 6.98
CA ASP A 18 7.57 -8.72 8.23
C ASP A 18 8.39 -7.43 7.95
N GLU A 19 9.23 -7.40 6.92
CA GLU A 19 10.01 -6.24 6.52
C GLU A 19 9.17 -5.07 5.98
N LEU A 20 8.03 -5.37 5.35
CA LEU A 20 7.07 -4.38 4.87
C LEU A 20 6.06 -3.99 5.95
N ASP A 21 5.73 -4.91 6.86
CA ASP A 21 4.83 -4.67 7.98
C ASP A 21 5.46 -3.72 9.01
N ASN A 22 6.76 -3.87 9.24
CA ASN A 22 7.53 -3.07 10.21
C ASN A 22 8.35 -1.94 9.56
N GLY A 23 8.23 -1.72 8.25
CA GLY A 23 9.12 -0.85 7.49
C GLY A 23 8.41 0.02 6.45
N VAL A 24 9.18 0.91 5.84
CA VAL A 24 8.69 1.78 4.76
C VAL A 24 9.49 1.50 3.49
N PRO A 25 8.86 1.00 2.40
CA PRO A 25 9.52 0.80 1.12
C PRO A 25 9.67 2.13 0.37
N ALA A 26 10.56 3.01 0.86
CA ALA A 26 10.67 4.41 0.45
C ALA A 26 10.75 4.62 -1.07
N GLU A 27 11.51 3.79 -1.78
CA GLU A 27 11.63 3.89 -3.24
C GLU A 27 10.34 3.50 -3.97
N ALA A 28 9.64 2.44 -3.53
CA ALA A 28 8.34 2.07 -4.10
C ALA A 28 7.27 3.14 -3.81
N VAL A 29 7.30 3.76 -2.63
CA VAL A 29 6.44 4.90 -2.27
C VAL A 29 6.70 6.09 -3.19
N ARG A 30 7.97 6.46 -3.37
CA ARG A 30 8.39 7.56 -4.26
C ARG A 30 7.88 7.32 -5.68
N LEU A 31 8.11 6.13 -6.24
CA LEU A 31 7.69 5.76 -7.59
C LEU A 31 6.16 5.76 -7.74
N SER A 32 5.43 5.22 -6.76
CA SER A 32 3.96 5.19 -6.81
C SER A 32 3.34 6.60 -6.80
N ARG A 33 3.92 7.52 -6.02
CA ARG A 33 3.45 8.92 -5.95
C ARG A 33 3.67 9.71 -7.25
N ILE A 34 4.65 9.34 -8.07
CA ILE A 34 4.85 9.88 -9.42
C ILE A 34 4.20 9.03 -10.52
N ASN A 35 3.21 8.20 -10.15
CA ASN A 35 2.46 7.31 -11.04
C ASN A 35 3.29 6.25 -11.80
N ARG A 36 4.49 5.95 -11.34
CA ARG A 36 5.35 4.87 -11.86
C ARG A 36 5.07 3.55 -11.12
N ASN A 37 3.80 3.12 -11.11
CA ASN A 37 3.36 1.96 -10.33
C ASN A 37 4.02 0.65 -10.81
N ILE A 38 4.31 0.51 -12.11
CA ILE A 38 4.97 -0.69 -12.64
C ILE A 38 6.39 -0.80 -12.05
N ASP A 39 7.14 0.30 -12.01
CA ASP A 39 8.47 0.33 -11.40
C ASP A 39 8.39 0.09 -9.89
N ALA A 40 7.40 0.67 -9.20
CA ALA A 40 7.16 0.41 -7.80
C ALA A 40 6.89 -1.07 -7.51
N MET A 41 6.11 -1.74 -8.37
CA MET A 41 5.86 -3.18 -8.29
C MET A 41 7.15 -4.00 -8.44
N PHE A 42 8.02 -3.61 -9.38
CA PHE A 42 9.33 -4.26 -9.53
C PHE A 42 10.22 -4.08 -8.31
N VAL A 43 10.28 -2.86 -7.74
CA VAL A 43 11.02 -2.59 -6.50
C VAL A 43 10.47 -3.44 -5.35
N LEU A 44 9.15 -3.49 -5.17
CA LEU A 44 8.53 -4.31 -4.14
C LEU A 44 8.93 -5.79 -4.27
N ARG A 45 8.81 -6.34 -5.48
CA ARG A 45 9.16 -7.74 -5.75
C ARG A 45 10.65 -8.03 -5.56
N MET A 46 11.53 -7.17 -6.07
CA MET A 46 12.97 -7.42 -6.07
C MET A 46 13.59 -7.20 -4.69
N THR A 47 13.07 -6.26 -3.90
CA THR A 47 13.62 -5.92 -2.58
C THR A 47 13.00 -6.75 -1.46
N PHE A 48 11.70 -7.06 -1.53
CA PHE A 48 10.96 -7.70 -0.44
C PHE A 48 10.42 -9.09 -0.81
N GLY A 49 10.73 -9.60 -2.00
CA GLY A 49 10.31 -10.94 -2.41
C GLY A 49 8.81 -11.15 -2.57
N VAL A 50 7.99 -10.08 -2.55
CA VAL A 50 6.54 -10.21 -2.68
C VAL A 50 6.13 -10.71 -4.07
N ARG A 51 5.02 -11.45 -4.13
CA ARG A 51 4.45 -11.92 -5.40
C ARG A 51 4.01 -10.72 -6.25
N LEU A 52 3.91 -10.91 -7.57
CA LEU A 52 3.53 -9.82 -8.47
C LEU A 52 2.13 -9.26 -8.18
N ASP A 53 1.18 -10.13 -7.82
CA ASP A 53 -0.18 -9.71 -7.46
C ASP A 53 -0.19 -8.89 -6.16
N ASP A 54 0.60 -9.28 -5.17
CA ASP A 54 0.77 -8.54 -3.92
C ASP A 54 1.47 -7.22 -4.16
N ALA A 55 2.52 -7.19 -4.98
CA ALA A 55 3.21 -5.96 -5.37
C ALA A 55 2.25 -4.98 -6.06
N LYS A 56 1.38 -5.48 -6.95
CA LYS A 56 0.33 -4.70 -7.62
C LYS A 56 -0.69 -4.18 -6.61
N PHE A 57 -1.11 -5.03 -5.68
CA PHE A 57 -2.03 -4.67 -4.62
C PHE A 57 -1.41 -3.54 -3.76
N ILE A 58 -0.19 -3.71 -3.27
CA ILE A 58 0.52 -2.70 -2.48
C ILE A 58 0.64 -1.38 -3.24
N ALA A 59 1.18 -1.40 -4.47
CA ALA A 59 1.37 -0.18 -5.26
C ALA A 59 0.07 0.60 -5.50
N LYS A 60 -1.08 -0.09 -5.61
CA LYS A 60 -2.40 0.54 -5.76
C LYS A 60 -2.94 1.16 -4.48
N HIS A 61 -2.54 0.66 -3.31
CA HIS A 61 -3.01 1.13 -2.02
C HIS A 61 -2.04 2.13 -1.36
N ILE A 62 -0.89 2.44 -1.98
CA ILE A 62 -0.02 3.53 -1.53
C ILE A 62 -0.74 4.87 -1.71
N SER A 63 -0.85 5.64 -0.62
CA SER A 63 -1.46 6.97 -0.62
C SER A 63 -0.69 7.94 -1.52
N LYS A 64 -1.42 8.55 -2.46
CA LYS A 64 -0.86 9.56 -3.38
C LYS A 64 -1.83 10.73 -3.58
N PRO A 65 -1.54 11.92 -3.01
CA PRO A 65 -0.45 12.23 -2.06
C PRO A 65 -0.63 11.53 -0.69
N LYS A 66 0.40 11.61 0.17
CA LYS A 66 0.30 11.16 1.57
C LYS A 66 -0.91 11.81 2.25
N PHE A 67 -1.54 11.11 3.18
CA PHE A 67 -2.77 11.49 3.87
C PHE A 67 -4.00 11.63 2.97
N ARG A 68 -3.99 11.04 1.78
CA ARG A 68 -5.19 10.88 0.94
C ARG A 68 -5.41 9.43 0.59
N CYS A 69 -6.66 9.00 0.74
CA CYS A 69 -7.05 7.64 0.39
C CYS A 69 -6.77 7.37 -1.09
N ALA A 70 -6.06 6.29 -1.38
CA ALA A 70 -5.72 5.87 -2.74
C ALA A 70 -6.95 5.49 -3.58
N ASN A 71 -8.07 5.15 -2.92
CA ASN A 71 -9.32 4.79 -3.59
C ASN A 71 -10.27 5.99 -3.78
N CYS A 72 -10.68 6.65 -2.71
CA CYS A 72 -11.73 7.70 -2.76
C CYS A 72 -11.21 9.14 -2.67
N GLY A 73 -9.91 9.34 -2.44
CA GLY A 73 -9.28 10.66 -2.36
C GLY A 73 -9.57 11.49 -1.10
N LYS A 74 -10.37 10.98 -0.16
CA LYS A 74 -10.64 11.64 1.13
C LYS A 74 -9.39 11.64 2.01
N ASN A 75 -9.31 12.60 2.92
CA ASN A 75 -8.20 12.73 3.84
C ASN A 75 -8.13 11.54 4.81
N LEU A 76 -6.91 11.09 5.10
CA LEU A 76 -6.59 10.13 6.15
C LEU A 76 -6.04 10.88 7.37
N LEU A 77 -6.25 10.33 8.56
CA LEU A 77 -5.88 10.98 9.83
C LEU A 77 -4.53 10.49 10.38
N GLU A 78 -4.09 9.30 9.98
CA GLU A 78 -2.97 8.59 10.58
C GLU A 78 -1.96 8.16 9.50
N ASP A 79 -0.69 8.04 9.88
CA ASP A 79 0.41 7.50 9.06
C ASP A 79 0.43 5.95 9.12
N GLY A 80 1.19 5.31 8.23
CA GLY A 80 1.35 3.85 8.22
C GLY A 80 0.20 3.11 7.54
N ILE A 81 -0.07 1.89 7.98
CA ILE A 81 -1.12 1.04 7.40
C ILE A 81 -2.45 1.41 8.05
N THR A 82 -3.38 1.96 7.27
CA THR A 82 -4.62 2.58 7.80
C THR A 82 -5.84 2.24 6.97
N TYR A 83 -7.02 2.37 7.56
CA TYR A 83 -8.29 2.23 6.88
C TYR A 83 -8.95 3.59 6.68
N CYS A 84 -9.43 3.87 5.46
CA CYS A 84 -10.12 5.11 5.17
C CYS A 84 -11.48 5.13 5.91
N PRO A 85 -11.79 6.16 6.73
CA PRO A 85 -13.04 6.23 7.47
C PRO A 85 -14.28 6.41 6.58
N HIS A 86 -14.09 6.80 5.31
CA HIS A 86 -15.19 7.06 4.37
C HIS A 86 -15.56 5.85 3.51
N CYS A 87 -14.57 5.06 3.05
CA CYS A 87 -14.83 3.92 2.15
C CYS A 87 -14.30 2.59 2.68
N SER A 88 -13.73 2.57 3.89
CA SER A 88 -13.12 1.38 4.51
C SER A 88 -12.02 0.73 3.65
N GLY A 89 -11.44 1.50 2.72
CA GLY A 89 -10.32 1.04 1.90
C GLY A 89 -9.05 0.99 2.71
N LEU A 90 -8.26 -0.07 2.52
CA LEU A 90 -6.91 -0.16 3.05
C LEU A 90 -6.02 0.90 2.39
N ASN A 91 -5.09 1.49 3.13
CA ASN A 91 -4.11 2.41 2.58
C ASN A 91 -2.75 2.14 3.23
N PHE A 92 -1.73 2.04 2.39
CA PHE A 92 -0.33 2.14 2.82
C PHE A 92 0.03 3.62 2.80
N ASN A 93 -0.25 4.31 3.91
CA ASN A 93 -0.07 5.74 4.06
C ASN A 93 1.36 6.14 4.46
N TRP A 94 2.35 5.29 4.19
CA TRP A 94 3.78 5.61 4.27
C TRP A 94 4.12 6.87 3.45
#